data_AF-A0AAP8QC74-F1
#
_entry.id   AF-A0AAP8QC74-F1
#
_cell.length_a   1.000
_cell.length_b   1.000
_cell.length_c   1.000
_cell.angle_alpha   90.00
_cell.angle_beta   90.00
_cell.angle_gamma   90.00
#
_symmetry.space_group_name_H-M   'P 1'
#
loop_
_entity.id
_entity.type
_entity.pdbx_description
1 polymer ?
#
loop_
_entity_poly.entity_id
_entity_poly.type
_entity_poly.pdbx_seq_one_letter_code
_entity_poly.pdbx_strand_id
1 'polypeptide(L)'
;MVTTTDIFWRPSIGSGYEHLQLSKDDQQITVDSLVIGKTEEQTIFRVQYQISLDTNWNVRKVTIQCVGQEPSLILSSNGNGEWRDTQGKVISTLDGCIDIDISCTPFTNTLPINRLVYAPSKQQEISVVYISVPDLCYRRVKQSYTLIETNINESIFTYQSGSFTENIKVGADGIVTEYPQLFLRE
;
A
#
# COMPACT_ATOMS: atom_id res chain seq x y z
N MET A 1 9.65 -21.14 8.85
CA MET A 1 9.21 -20.51 10.13
C MET A 1 8.54 -19.21 9.78
N VAL A 2 7.43 -18.86 10.44
CA VAL A 2 6.76 -17.58 10.20
C VAL A 2 7.50 -16.48 10.95
N THR A 3 7.88 -15.41 10.27
CA THR A 3 8.41 -14.19 10.88
C THR A 3 7.29 -13.16 10.90
N THR A 4 7.08 -12.50 12.04
CA THR A 4 6.07 -11.45 12.20
C THR A 4 6.73 -10.15 12.66
N THR A 5 6.28 -9.02 12.10
CA THR A 5 6.74 -7.68 12.44
C THR A 5 5.53 -6.78 12.67
N ASP A 6 5.49 -6.13 13.84
CA ASP A 6 4.50 -5.11 14.17
C ASP A 6 5.06 -3.73 13.82
N ILE A 7 4.22 -2.91 13.20
CA ILE A 7 4.60 -1.61 12.69
C ILE A 7 3.51 -0.61 13.06
N PHE A 8 3.94 0.54 13.58
CA PHE A 8 3.05 1.65 13.87
C PHE A 8 3.39 2.82 12.95
N TRP A 9 2.35 3.40 12.36
CA TRP A 9 2.45 4.72 11.76
C TRP A 9 1.48 5.67 12.42
N ARG A 10 1.83 6.94 12.42
CA ARG A 10 0.92 8.04 12.72
C ARG A 10 0.99 9.08 11.61
N PRO A 11 -0.07 9.88 11.41
CA PRO A 11 0.02 10.99 10.50
C PRO A 11 1.02 12.02 11.06
N SER A 12 1.76 12.70 10.18
CA SER A 12 2.67 13.76 10.63
C SER A 12 1.92 15.00 11.11
N ILE A 13 0.69 15.21 10.64
CA ILE A 13 -0.22 16.29 11.03
C ILE A 13 -1.57 15.70 11.40
N GLY A 14 -2.18 16.19 12.48
CA GLY A 14 -3.51 15.76 12.91
C GLY A 14 -3.47 14.60 13.91
N SER A 15 -4.45 13.70 13.83
CA SER A 15 -4.60 12.61 14.81
C SER A 15 -5.06 11.34 14.13
N GLY A 16 -4.44 10.23 14.52
CA GLY A 16 -4.72 8.91 13.99
C GLY A 16 -3.54 8.00 14.27
N TYR A 17 -3.76 6.70 14.07
CA TYR A 17 -2.73 5.69 14.12
C TYR A 17 -3.09 4.57 13.16
N GLU A 18 -2.06 3.94 12.63
CA GLU A 18 -2.12 2.65 12.00
C GLU A 18 -1.28 1.68 12.82
N HIS A 19 -1.85 0.52 13.15
CA HIS A 19 -1.10 -0.66 13.55
C HIS A 19 -1.20 -1.67 12.42
N LEU A 20 -0.05 -2.14 11.96
CA LEU A 20 0.06 -3.17 10.93
C LEU A 20 0.90 -4.31 11.45
N GLN A 21 0.42 -5.53 11.22
CA GLN A 21 1.18 -6.75 11.41
C GLN A 21 1.51 -7.35 10.03
N LEU A 22 2.81 -7.47 9.75
CA LEU A 22 3.34 -8.13 8.57
C LEU A 22 3.86 -9.51 8.97
N SER A 23 3.31 -10.57 8.40
CA SER A 23 3.80 -11.94 8.58
C SER A 23 4.31 -12.50 7.26
N LYS A 24 5.46 -13.17 7.31
CA LYS A 24 6.09 -13.79 6.13
C LYS A 24 6.50 -15.21 6.44
N ASP A 25 6.23 -16.11 5.51
CA ASP A 25 6.78 -17.46 5.46
C ASP A 25 7.30 -17.78 4.05
N ASP A 26 7.63 -19.06 3.81
CA ASP A 26 8.20 -19.51 2.54
C ASP A 26 7.16 -19.59 1.39
N GLN A 27 5.88 -19.36 1.68
CA GLN A 27 4.76 -19.49 0.74
C GLN A 27 4.09 -18.16 0.44
N GLN A 28 3.99 -17.27 1.42
CA GLN A 28 3.22 -16.03 1.28
C GLN A 28 3.69 -14.93 2.25
N ILE A 29 3.20 -13.72 1.98
CA ILE A 29 3.26 -12.59 2.91
C ILE A 29 1.81 -12.19 3.20
N THR A 30 1.48 -12.03 4.47
CA THR A 30 0.16 -11.57 4.91
C THR A 30 0.29 -10.29 5.71
N VAL A 31 -0.68 -9.41 5.49
CA VAL A 31 -0.79 -8.11 6.15
C VAL A 31 -2.15 -8.05 6.82
N ASP A 32 -2.18 -7.71 8.09
CA ASP A 32 -3.40 -7.33 8.83
C ASP A 32 -3.15 -5.96 9.44
N SER A 33 -4.06 -5.01 9.22
CA SER A 33 -3.89 -3.63 9.67
C SER A 33 -5.20 -3.02 10.14
N LEU A 34 -5.09 -2.16 11.16
CA LEU A 34 -6.15 -1.29 11.64
C LEU A 34 -5.69 0.17 11.59
N VAL A 35 -6.44 0.99 10.87
CA VAL A 35 -6.23 2.43 10.75
C VAL A 35 -7.38 3.17 11.44
N ILE A 36 -7.04 4.11 12.30
CA ILE A 36 -7.95 5.12 12.84
C ILE A 36 -7.46 6.48 12.35
N GLY A 37 -8.31 7.20 11.63
CA GLY A 37 -7.92 8.47 11.00
C GLY A 37 -9.07 9.45 10.85
N LYS A 38 -8.79 10.57 10.17
CA LYS A 38 -9.78 11.60 9.83
C LYS A 38 -9.67 11.95 8.36
N THR A 39 -10.81 12.21 7.72
CA THR A 39 -10.85 12.83 6.38
C THR A 39 -10.50 14.31 6.45
N GLU A 40 -10.33 14.96 5.30
CA GLU A 40 -10.11 16.40 5.22
C GLU A 40 -11.26 17.19 5.88
N GLU A 41 -12.50 16.72 5.71
CA GLU A 41 -13.72 17.24 6.33
C GLU A 41 -13.87 16.90 7.83
N GLN A 42 -12.80 16.39 8.46
CA GLN A 42 -12.74 16.04 9.88
C GLN A 42 -13.64 14.87 10.30
N THR A 43 -14.11 14.06 9.35
CA THR A 43 -14.89 12.86 9.66
C THR A 43 -13.95 11.74 10.13
N ILE A 44 -14.20 11.20 11.33
CA ILE A 44 -13.41 10.08 11.85
C ILE A 44 -13.80 8.80 11.12
N PHE A 45 -12.79 8.04 10.69
CA PHE A 45 -12.98 6.70 10.16
C PHE A 45 -12.14 5.68 10.93
N ARG A 46 -12.56 4.43 10.83
CA ARG A 46 -11.84 3.26 11.32
C ARG A 46 -11.88 2.22 10.22
N VAL A 47 -10.73 1.77 9.75
CA VAL A 47 -10.64 0.80 8.66
C VAL A 47 -9.75 -0.34 9.09
N GLN A 48 -10.25 -1.56 8.93
CA GLN A 48 -9.42 -2.75 8.94
C GLN A 48 -9.16 -3.17 7.50
N TYR A 49 -7.92 -3.49 7.15
CA TYR A 49 -7.62 -4.11 5.87
C TYR A 49 -6.69 -5.31 6.02
N GLN A 50 -6.86 -6.25 5.12
CA GLN A 50 -6.04 -7.45 5.01
C GLN A 50 -5.54 -7.60 3.60
N ILE A 51 -4.25 -7.92 3.44
CA ILE A 51 -3.63 -8.16 2.14
C ILE A 51 -2.93 -9.51 2.17
N SER A 52 -3.15 -10.32 1.15
CA SER A 52 -2.37 -11.52 0.87
C SER A 52 -1.49 -11.25 -0.35
N LEU A 53 -0.20 -11.47 -0.21
CA LEU A 53 0.80 -11.35 -1.27
C LEU A 53 1.48 -12.71 -1.49
N ASP A 54 2.00 -12.93 -2.69
CA ASP A 54 3.00 -13.99 -2.86
C ASP A 54 4.37 -13.56 -2.32
N THR A 55 5.35 -14.47 -2.37
CA THR A 55 6.72 -14.20 -1.89
C THR A 55 7.49 -13.16 -2.72
N ASN A 56 6.96 -12.78 -3.89
CA ASN A 56 7.51 -11.73 -4.76
C ASN A 56 6.76 -10.39 -4.60
N TRP A 57 5.97 -10.24 -3.53
CA TRP A 57 5.18 -9.03 -3.24
C TRP A 57 4.05 -8.73 -4.23
N ASN A 58 3.67 -9.68 -5.09
CA ASN A 58 2.49 -9.49 -5.95
C ASN A 58 1.22 -9.66 -5.13
N VAL A 59 0.27 -8.73 -5.25
CA VAL A 59 -1.00 -8.81 -4.54
C VAL A 59 -1.84 -9.97 -5.10
N ARG A 60 -2.37 -10.79 -4.18
CA ARG A 60 -3.28 -11.92 -4.47
C ARG A 60 -4.69 -11.63 -4.02
N LYS A 61 -4.84 -10.95 -2.89
CA LYS A 61 -6.14 -10.55 -2.35
C LYS A 61 -6.00 -9.30 -1.48
N VAL A 62 -6.99 -8.42 -1.55
CA VAL A 62 -7.19 -7.34 -0.59
C VAL A 62 -8.63 -7.38 -0.08
N THR A 63 -8.79 -7.21 1.23
CA THR A 63 -10.06 -7.02 1.91
C THR A 63 -9.99 -5.71 2.69
N ILE A 64 -10.97 -4.84 2.56
CA ILE A 64 -11.05 -3.57 3.30
C ILE A 64 -12.45 -3.43 3.91
N GLN A 65 -12.51 -3.15 5.21
CA GLN A 65 -13.72 -2.98 5.98
C GLN A 65 -13.67 -1.66 6.75
N CYS A 66 -14.60 -0.76 6.47
CA CYS A 66 -14.84 0.41 7.31
C CYS A 66 -15.72 0.00 8.51
N VAL A 67 -15.25 0.22 9.74
CA VAL A 67 -15.95 -0.22 10.96
C VAL A 67 -17.24 0.56 11.14
N GLY A 68 -18.37 -0.16 11.12
CA GLY A 68 -19.72 0.41 11.24
C GLY A 68 -20.32 0.86 9.92
N GLN A 69 -19.70 0.50 8.78
CA GLN A 69 -20.19 0.78 7.44
C GLN A 69 -20.20 -0.51 6.62
N GLU A 70 -21.23 -0.68 5.79
CA GLU A 70 -21.31 -1.70 4.75
C GLU A 70 -21.50 -0.98 3.41
N PRO A 71 -20.96 -1.50 2.29
CA PRO A 71 -20.29 -2.80 2.15
C PRO A 71 -18.78 -2.77 2.45
N SER A 72 -18.18 -3.95 2.63
CA SER A 72 -16.73 -4.15 2.49
C SER A 72 -16.28 -4.27 1.03
N LEU A 73 -15.01 -3.99 0.78
CA LEU A 73 -14.36 -4.22 -0.51
C LEU A 73 -13.50 -5.48 -0.44
N ILE A 74 -13.72 -6.42 -1.36
CA ILE A 74 -12.85 -7.59 -1.55
C ILE A 74 -12.51 -7.69 -3.03
N LEU A 75 -11.21 -7.66 -3.33
CA LEU A 75 -10.67 -7.86 -4.68
C LEU A 75 -9.64 -8.99 -4.65
N SER A 76 -9.63 -9.81 -5.69
CA SER A 76 -8.63 -10.87 -5.89
C SER A 76 -7.85 -10.64 -7.17
N SER A 77 -6.60 -11.06 -7.20
CA SER A 77 -5.70 -10.89 -8.34
C SER A 77 -4.99 -12.19 -8.66
N ASN A 78 -4.78 -12.43 -9.95
CA ASN A 78 -3.93 -13.53 -10.41
C ASN A 78 -2.42 -13.20 -10.30
N GLY A 79 -2.05 -12.06 -9.69
CA GLY A 79 -0.69 -11.57 -9.51
C GLY A 79 0.01 -11.13 -10.80
N ASN A 80 -0.67 -11.22 -11.94
CA ASN A 80 -0.15 -10.94 -13.28
C ASN A 80 -1.01 -9.89 -14.02
N GLY A 81 -1.72 -9.05 -13.27
CA GLY A 81 -2.43 -7.90 -13.81
C GLY A 81 -3.93 -8.09 -14.02
N GLU A 82 -4.50 -9.26 -13.76
CA GLU A 82 -5.95 -9.45 -13.84
C GLU A 82 -6.57 -9.42 -12.43
N TRP A 83 -7.60 -8.60 -12.26
CA TRP A 83 -8.35 -8.45 -11.01
C TRP A 83 -9.78 -8.94 -11.15
N ARG A 84 -10.32 -9.51 -10.07
CA ARG A 84 -11.68 -10.04 -9.99
C ARG A 84 -12.41 -9.58 -8.73
N ASP A 85 -13.71 -9.35 -8.86
CA ASP A 85 -14.60 -9.08 -7.73
C ASP A 85 -14.98 -10.37 -6.96
N THR A 86 -15.84 -10.24 -5.96
CA THR A 86 -16.31 -11.36 -5.12
C THR A 86 -17.14 -12.40 -5.87
N GLN A 87 -17.67 -12.07 -7.04
CA GLN A 87 -18.40 -12.99 -7.91
C GLN A 87 -17.47 -13.68 -8.92
N GLY A 88 -16.16 -13.38 -8.87
CA GLY A 88 -15.16 -13.91 -9.79
C GLY A 88 -15.17 -13.23 -11.16
N LYS A 89 -15.90 -12.12 -11.32
CA LYS A 89 -15.95 -11.38 -12.59
C LYS A 89 -14.68 -10.56 -12.78
N VAL A 90 -14.08 -10.64 -13.96
CA VAL A 90 -12.90 -9.83 -14.33
C VAL A 90 -13.26 -8.34 -14.37
N ILE A 91 -12.40 -7.53 -13.78
CA ILE A 91 -12.50 -6.07 -13.74
C ILE A 91 -11.49 -5.49 -14.73
N SER A 92 -11.85 -5.47 -16.02
CA SER A 92 -10.94 -5.10 -17.11
C SER A 92 -10.40 -3.66 -17.02
N THR A 93 -11.06 -2.78 -16.26
CA THR A 93 -10.56 -1.42 -16.00
C THR A 93 -9.30 -1.39 -15.13
N LEU A 94 -8.92 -2.52 -14.53
CA LEU A 94 -7.72 -2.68 -13.69
C LEU A 94 -6.61 -3.48 -14.38
N ASP A 95 -6.78 -3.87 -15.65
CA ASP A 95 -5.85 -4.77 -16.36
C ASP A 95 -4.42 -4.25 -16.40
N GLY A 96 -3.48 -5.03 -15.88
CA GLY A 96 -2.05 -4.69 -15.80
C GLY A 96 -1.64 -3.99 -14.50
N CYS A 97 -2.56 -3.74 -13.57
CA CYS A 97 -2.20 -3.34 -12.21
C CYS A 97 -1.69 -4.55 -11.42
N ILE A 98 -0.50 -4.46 -10.82
CA ILE A 98 0.04 -5.51 -9.94
C ILE A 98 -0.14 -5.13 -8.47
N ASP A 99 0.10 -3.87 -8.16
CA ASP A 99 0.03 -3.33 -6.80
C ASP A 99 -1.31 -2.63 -6.54
N ILE A 100 -1.62 -2.45 -5.26
CA ILE A 100 -2.70 -1.62 -4.77
C ILE A 100 -2.10 -0.35 -4.14
N ASP A 101 -2.89 0.72 -4.06
CA ASP A 101 -2.59 1.91 -3.27
C ASP A 101 -3.83 2.25 -2.43
N ILE A 102 -3.71 2.15 -1.10
CA ILE A 102 -4.81 2.44 -0.18
C ILE A 102 -4.54 3.82 0.43
N SER A 103 -5.47 4.76 0.21
CA SER A 103 -5.24 6.18 0.50
C SER A 103 -4.94 6.52 1.96
N CYS A 104 -5.22 5.63 2.91
CA CYS A 104 -5.06 5.87 4.34
C CYS A 104 -3.80 5.23 4.95
N THR A 105 -2.89 4.67 4.16
CA THR A 105 -1.68 3.99 4.67
C THR A 105 -0.46 4.19 3.77
N PRO A 106 0.74 4.42 4.33
CA PRO A 106 1.98 4.42 3.56
C PRO A 106 2.46 3.00 3.21
N PHE A 107 1.90 1.96 3.83
CA PHE A 107 2.35 0.58 3.64
C PHE A 107 2.33 0.19 2.17
N THR A 108 1.30 0.61 1.42
CA THR A 108 1.14 0.21 0.02
C THR A 108 2.26 0.71 -0.91
N ASN A 109 3.01 1.74 -0.54
CA ASN A 109 4.21 2.15 -1.27
C ASN A 109 5.35 1.12 -1.17
N THR A 110 5.37 0.29 -0.12
CA THR A 110 6.31 -0.82 0.08
C THR A 110 6.20 -1.88 -1.03
N LEU A 111 4.99 -2.08 -1.58
CA LEU A 111 4.71 -3.15 -2.55
C LEU A 111 5.59 -3.02 -3.82
N PRO A 112 5.52 -1.91 -4.60
CA PRO A 112 6.38 -1.76 -5.75
C PRO A 112 7.86 -1.63 -5.38
N ILE A 113 8.19 -1.01 -4.23
CA ILE A 113 9.57 -0.85 -3.75
C ILE A 113 10.26 -2.20 -3.56
N ASN A 114 9.56 -3.19 -3.00
CA ASN A 114 10.11 -4.52 -2.78
C ASN A 114 9.93 -5.48 -3.97
N ARG A 115 8.97 -5.21 -4.86
CA ARG A 115 8.70 -6.05 -6.04
C ARG A 115 9.63 -5.74 -7.21
N LEU A 116 9.98 -4.47 -7.41
CA LEU A 116 10.74 -4.02 -8.57
C LEU A 116 12.25 -3.96 -8.32
N VAL A 117 13.02 -4.06 -9.40
CA VAL A 117 14.46 -3.81 -9.38
C VAL A 117 14.71 -2.37 -9.81
N TYR A 118 15.38 -1.61 -8.95
CA TYR A 118 15.65 -0.19 -9.21
C TYR A 118 17.10 0.03 -9.61
N ALA A 119 17.28 0.81 -10.67
CA ALA A 119 18.57 1.44 -10.98
C ALA A 119 18.55 2.88 -10.43
N PRO A 120 19.67 3.37 -9.85
CA PRO A 120 19.74 4.74 -9.35
C PRO A 120 19.34 5.77 -10.41
N SER A 121 18.51 6.74 -10.01
CA SER A 121 18.00 7.83 -10.85
C SER A 121 17.24 7.39 -12.12
N LYS A 122 16.78 6.13 -12.19
CA LYS A 122 15.90 5.64 -13.26
C LYS A 122 14.47 5.50 -12.75
N GLN A 123 13.57 6.26 -13.37
CA GLN A 123 12.15 6.21 -13.07
C GLN A 123 11.55 4.87 -13.53
N GLN A 124 10.75 4.26 -12.66
CA GLN A 124 9.92 3.10 -12.95
C GLN A 124 8.45 3.54 -12.89
N GLU A 125 7.73 3.47 -14.02
CA GLU A 125 6.29 3.71 -14.07
C GLU A 125 5.54 2.40 -13.79
N ILE A 126 4.52 2.48 -12.95
CA ILE A 126 3.60 1.38 -12.65
C ILE A 126 2.16 1.87 -12.80
N SER A 127 1.24 0.91 -12.84
CA SER A 127 -0.17 1.17 -12.61
C SER A 127 -0.63 0.40 -11.40
N VAL A 128 -1.40 1.06 -10.54
CA VAL A 128 -1.92 0.50 -9.29
C VAL A 128 -3.43 0.53 -9.29
N VAL A 129 -4.04 -0.37 -8.52
CA VAL A 129 -5.43 -0.23 -8.10
C VAL A 129 -5.46 0.72 -6.91
N TYR A 130 -5.72 2.00 -7.17
CA TYR A 130 -5.94 2.99 -6.11
C TYR A 130 -7.31 2.76 -5.48
N ILE A 131 -7.38 2.77 -4.15
CA ILE A 131 -8.58 2.57 -3.36
C ILE A 131 -8.71 3.73 -2.37
N SER A 132 -9.79 4.50 -2.47
CA SER A 132 -10.08 5.58 -1.53
C SER A 132 -10.72 5.05 -0.25
N VAL A 133 -10.32 5.62 0.88
CA VAL A 133 -10.91 5.39 2.20
C VAL A 133 -11.47 6.72 2.72
N PRO A 134 -12.71 6.76 3.26
CA PRO A 134 -13.57 5.62 3.60
C PRO A 134 -14.53 5.15 2.48
N ASP A 135 -14.55 5.79 1.32
CA ASP A 135 -15.58 5.54 0.28
C ASP A 135 -15.49 4.16 -0.41
N LEU A 136 -14.33 3.50 -0.35
CA LEU A 136 -14.02 2.23 -1.01
C LEU A 136 -14.20 2.23 -2.54
N CYS A 137 -14.14 3.42 -3.16
CA CYS A 137 -14.04 3.55 -4.60
C CYS A 137 -12.65 3.14 -5.07
N TYR A 138 -12.57 2.39 -6.17
CA TYR A 138 -11.28 1.99 -6.74
C TYR A 138 -11.17 2.33 -8.22
N ARG A 139 -9.95 2.62 -8.66
CA ARG A 139 -9.63 2.94 -10.05
C ARG A 139 -8.16 2.67 -10.36
N ARG A 140 -7.84 2.49 -11.63
CA ARG A 140 -6.46 2.47 -12.10
C ARG A 140 -5.82 3.85 -11.96
N VAL A 141 -4.62 3.90 -11.40
CA VAL A 141 -3.79 5.12 -11.31
C VAL A 141 -2.38 4.81 -11.77
N LYS A 142 -1.80 5.71 -12.56
CA LYS A 142 -0.38 5.67 -12.91
C LYS A 142 0.44 6.32 -11.82
N GLN A 143 1.50 5.65 -11.42
CA GLN A 143 2.46 6.13 -10.43
C GLN A 143 3.87 5.87 -10.92
N SER A 144 4.84 6.55 -10.34
CA SER A 144 6.23 6.24 -10.61
C SER A 144 7.10 6.37 -9.37
N TYR A 145 8.16 5.58 -9.36
CA TYR A 145 9.15 5.53 -8.30
C TYR A 145 10.53 5.66 -8.91
N THR A 146 11.36 6.53 -8.35
CA THR A 146 12.77 6.69 -8.73
C THR A 146 13.63 6.54 -7.50
N LEU A 147 14.54 5.56 -7.49
CA LEU A 147 15.52 5.43 -6.40
C LEU A 147 16.54 6.56 -6.49
N ILE A 148 16.62 7.38 -5.43
CA ILE A 148 17.49 8.54 -5.36
C ILE A 148 18.77 8.24 -4.57
N GLU A 149 18.60 7.63 -3.39
CA GLU A 149 19.70 7.31 -2.48
C GLU A 149 19.44 5.95 -1.85
N THR A 150 20.50 5.18 -1.61
CA THR A 150 20.43 3.90 -0.91
C THR A 150 21.71 3.67 -0.12
N ASN A 151 21.55 3.20 1.11
CA ASN A 151 22.63 2.71 1.94
C ASN A 151 22.18 1.43 2.67
N ILE A 152 22.99 0.89 3.58
CA ILE A 152 22.70 -0.39 4.24
C ILE A 152 21.47 -0.36 5.16
N ASN A 153 21.05 0.81 5.62
CA ASN A 153 19.96 0.97 6.60
C ASN A 153 18.68 1.54 5.98
N GLU A 154 18.80 2.36 4.94
CA GLU A 154 17.67 3.10 4.37
C GLU A 154 17.83 3.37 2.88
N SER A 155 16.71 3.68 2.24
CA SER A 155 16.66 4.17 0.86
C SER A 155 15.63 5.28 0.71
N ILE A 156 15.86 6.18 -0.25
CA ILE A 156 14.98 7.30 -0.56
C ILE A 156 14.48 7.16 -1.99
N PHE A 157 13.16 7.18 -2.15
CA PHE A 157 12.49 7.12 -3.44
C PHE A 157 11.72 8.40 -3.70
N THR A 158 11.92 9.03 -4.86
CA THR A 158 10.96 10.01 -5.36
C THR A 158 9.74 9.26 -5.89
N TYR A 159 8.61 9.45 -5.21
CA TYR A 159 7.30 8.99 -5.63
C TYR A 159 6.57 10.10 -6.37
N GLN A 160 5.86 9.74 -7.45
CA GLN A 160 5.03 10.67 -8.21
C GLN A 160 3.71 10.03 -8.65
N SER A 161 2.62 10.78 -8.49
CA SER A 161 1.27 10.43 -8.96
C SER A 161 0.56 11.70 -9.44
N GLY A 162 0.36 11.83 -10.75
CA GLY A 162 -0.13 13.07 -11.35
C GLY A 162 0.82 14.24 -11.08
N SER A 163 0.30 15.32 -10.48
CA SER A 163 1.08 16.49 -10.05
C SER A 163 1.70 16.36 -8.66
N PHE A 164 1.30 15.34 -7.89
CA PHE A 164 1.85 15.09 -6.56
C PHE A 164 3.21 14.40 -6.69
N THR A 165 4.23 14.93 -5.99
CA THR A 165 5.59 14.38 -5.95
C THR A 165 6.13 14.52 -4.55
N GLU A 166 6.69 13.45 -3.99
CA GLU A 166 7.27 13.47 -2.64
C GLU A 166 8.43 12.45 -2.53
N ASN A 167 9.37 12.71 -1.62
CA ASN A 167 10.45 11.76 -1.34
C ASN A 167 10.09 10.88 -0.15
N ILE A 168 9.84 9.60 -0.41
CA ILE A 168 9.52 8.61 0.61
C ILE A 168 10.81 7.95 1.08
N LYS A 169 11.02 7.89 2.39
CA LYS A 169 12.10 7.10 3.00
C LYS A 169 11.59 5.73 3.40
N VAL A 170 12.41 4.71 3.18
CA VAL A 170 12.16 3.34 3.59
C VAL A 170 13.35 2.78 4.36
N GLY A 171 13.09 1.84 5.26
CA GLY A 171 14.15 1.07 5.92
C GLY A 171 14.79 0.04 4.99
N ALA A 172 15.76 -0.72 5.49
CA ALA A 172 16.42 -1.80 4.78
C ALA A 172 15.46 -2.95 4.35
N ASP A 173 14.29 -3.02 4.98
CA ASP A 173 13.18 -3.92 4.65
C ASP A 173 12.28 -3.39 3.51
N GLY A 174 12.58 -2.20 2.97
CA GLY A 174 11.78 -1.51 1.96
C GLY A 174 10.48 -0.94 2.50
N ILE A 175 10.24 -1.00 3.82
CA ILE A 175 9.03 -0.52 4.46
C ILE A 175 9.17 0.98 4.78
N VAL A 176 8.14 1.76 4.48
CA VAL A 176 8.11 3.21 4.69
C VAL A 176 8.41 3.59 6.14
N THR A 177 9.46 4.39 6.34
CA THR A 177 9.83 5.00 7.63
C THR A 177 9.29 6.43 7.73
N GLU A 178 9.34 7.17 6.63
CA GLU A 178 8.90 8.57 6.58
C GLU A 178 8.28 8.85 5.21
N TYR A 179 7.07 9.37 5.24
CA TYR A 179 6.39 9.98 4.10
C TYR A 179 6.14 11.44 4.47
N PRO A 180 6.98 12.38 3.99
CA PRO A 180 6.94 13.77 4.42
C PRO A 180 5.52 14.36 4.38
N GLN A 181 5.15 15.05 5.45
CA GLN A 181 3.85 15.71 5.63
C GLN A 181 2.62 14.79 5.65
N LEU A 182 2.80 13.48 5.47
CA LEU A 182 1.71 12.50 5.51
C LEU A 182 1.86 11.51 6.67
N PHE A 183 2.96 10.75 6.74
CA PHE A 183 3.11 9.62 7.68
C PHE A 183 4.52 9.51 8.28
N LEU A 184 4.59 9.07 9.53
CA LEU A 184 5.84 8.75 10.24
C LEU A 184 5.71 7.39 10.91
N ARG A 185 6.72 6.52 10.73
CA ARG A 185 6.84 5.24 11.42
C ARG A 185 7.39 5.45 12.83
N GLU A 186 6.86 4.72 13.79
CA GLU A 186 7.31 4.73 15.20
C GLU A 186 8.14 3.49 15.56
#